data_AF-V7BWF3-F1
#
_entry.id   AF-V7BWF3-F1
#
_cell.length_a   1.000
_cell.length_b   1.000
_cell.length_c   1.000
_cell.angle_alpha   90.00
_cell.angle_beta   90.00
_cell.angle_gamma   90.00
#
_symmetry.space_group_name_H-M   'P 1'
#
loop_
_entity.id
_entity.type
_entity.pdbx_description
1 polymer ?
#
loop_
_entity_poly.entity_id
_entity_poly.type
_entity_poly.pdbx_seq_one_letter_code
_entity_poly.pdbx_strand_id
1 'polypeptide(L)' 'MNGGEKDTNGRCSTPDRWDCRIPAALAPPPPPKKKPFSFGMKREAPKNGYFHPPDLDQLFSLVLPTTAFN' A
#
# COMPACT_ATOMS: atom_id res chain seq x y z
N MET A 1 14.13 -45.66 16.48
CA MET A 1 13.32 -44.44 16.32
C MET A 1 14.27 -43.27 16.50
N ASN A 2 14.72 -42.63 15.41
CA ASN A 2 15.62 -41.47 15.52
C ASN A 2 14.79 -40.22 15.25
N GLY A 3 14.40 -39.53 16.33
CA GLY A 3 13.82 -38.19 16.28
C GLY A 3 14.94 -37.20 15.98
N GLY A 4 14.97 -36.70 14.76
CA GLY A 4 15.86 -35.60 14.38
C GLY A 4 15.35 -34.30 14.97
N GLU A 5 16.00 -33.86 16.05
CA GLU A 5 15.92 -32.51 16.58
C GLU A 5 16.29 -31.51 15.46
N LYS A 6 15.35 -30.65 15.07
CA LYS A 6 15.63 -29.50 14.21
C LYS A 6 15.49 -28.26 15.07
N ASP A 7 16.62 -27.72 15.51
CA ASP A 7 16.73 -26.42 16.17
C ASP A 7 16.30 -25.31 15.20
N THR A 8 15.00 -24.99 15.19
CA THR A 8 14.47 -23.81 14.52
C THR A 8 14.56 -22.62 15.45
N ASN A 9 15.79 -22.15 15.68
CA ASN A 9 16.02 -20.85 16.30
C ASN A 9 15.38 -19.75 15.40
N GLY A 10 14.16 -19.36 15.72
CA GLY A 10 13.50 -18.15 15.21
C GLY A 10 12.91 -18.16 13.79
N ARG A 11 12.85 -19.29 13.07
CA ARG A 11 12.24 -19.32 11.73
C ARG A 11 10.75 -19.65 11.78
N CYS A 12 9.89 -18.65 11.57
CA CYS A 12 8.48 -18.87 11.27
C CYS A 12 8.39 -19.77 10.02
N SER A 13 7.93 -21.01 10.22
CA SER A 13 7.83 -22.04 9.18
C SER A 13 6.43 -22.64 9.19
N THR A 14 5.90 -22.98 8.01
CA THR A 14 4.60 -23.66 7.88
C THR A 14 4.64 -25.01 8.62
N PRO A 15 3.65 -25.34 9.46
CA PRO A 15 3.55 -26.66 10.09
C PRO A 15 3.52 -27.78 9.04
N ASP A 16 4.39 -28.78 9.20
CA ASP A 16 4.53 -29.91 8.26
C ASP A 16 3.77 -31.17 8.73
N ARG A 17 3.14 -31.12 9.90
CA ARG A 17 2.31 -32.22 10.41
C ARG A 17 1.08 -32.38 9.51
N TRP A 18 0.75 -33.62 9.15
CA TRP A 18 -0.27 -33.94 8.13
C TRP A 18 -1.66 -33.35 8.40
N ASP A 19 -2.04 -33.16 9.66
CA ASP A 19 -3.33 -32.60 10.09
C ASP A 19 -3.34 -31.06 10.09
N CYS A 20 -2.17 -30.42 10.08
CA CYS A 20 -2.01 -28.97 10.01
C CYS A 20 -1.46 -28.48 8.66
N ARG A 21 -1.07 -29.40 7.76
CA ARG A 21 -0.42 -29.08 6.49
C ARG A 21 -1.44 -28.53 5.49
N ILE A 22 -1.19 -27.32 4.99
CA ILE A 22 -1.98 -26.75 3.90
C ILE A 22 -1.73 -27.59 2.63
N PRO A 23 -2.78 -28.17 2.00
CA PRO A 23 -2.61 -28.90 0.76
C PRO A 23 -1.98 -28.00 -0.31
N ALA A 24 -0.95 -28.50 -1.00
CA ALA A 24 -0.39 -27.80 -2.14
C ALA A 24 -1.46 -27.75 -3.25
N ALA A 25 -1.91 -26.55 -3.62
CA ALA A 25 -2.78 -26.39 -4.77
C ALA A 25 -2.02 -26.82 -6.03
N LEU A 26 -2.62 -27.70 -6.85
CA LEU A 26 -2.01 -28.16 -8.12
C LEU A 26 -1.79 -27.00 -9.12
N ALA A 27 -2.61 -25.95 -9.01
CA ALA A 27 -2.45 -24.68 -9.69
C ALA A 27 -3.17 -23.57 -8.90
N PRO A 28 -2.68 -22.31 -8.94
CA PRO A 28 -3.44 -21.18 -8.40
C PRO A 28 -4.78 -21.03 -9.15
N PRO A 29 -5.81 -20.43 -8.52
CA PRO A 29 -7.04 -20.12 -9.24
C PRO A 29 -6.73 -19.22 -10.46
N PRO A 30 -7.52 -19.32 -11.53
CA PRO A 30 -7.32 -18.50 -12.72
C PRO A 30 -7.41 -16.99 -12.37
N PRO A 31 -6.70 -16.11 -13.08
CA PRO A 31 -6.73 -14.68 -12.83
C PRO A 31 -8.15 -14.11 -12.89
N PRO A 32 -8.49 -13.12 -12.04
CA PRO A 32 -9.75 -12.39 -12.16
C PRO A 32 -9.93 -11.82 -13.58
N LYS A 33 -11.11 -12.01 -14.16
CA LYS A 33 -11.44 -11.44 -15.46
C LYS A 33 -11.50 -9.91 -15.35
N LYS A 34 -10.75 -9.21 -16.19
CA LYS A 34 -10.85 -7.75 -16.30
C LYS A 34 -12.28 -7.38 -16.71
N LYS A 35 -12.90 -6.46 -15.98
CA LYS A 35 -14.15 -5.84 -16.43
C LYS A 35 -13.86 -5.04 -17.70
N PRO A 36 -14.76 -5.04 -18.70
CA PRO A 36 -14.59 -4.19 -19.87
C PRO A 36 -14.48 -2.73 -19.41
N PHE A 37 -13.48 -2.03 -19.94
CA PHE A 37 -13.37 -0.59 -19.72
C PHE A 37 -14.59 0.06 -20.36
N SER A 38 -15.53 0.52 -19.54
CA SER A 38 -16.60 1.39 -20.02
C SER A 38 -15.96 2.68 -20.49
N PHE A 39 -15.95 2.93 -21.80
CA PHE A 39 -15.74 4.26 -22.41
C PHE A 39 -16.90 5.19 -22.02
N GLY A 40 -17.15 5.36 -20.72
CA GLY A 40 -18.18 6.22 -20.17
C GLY A 40 -17.52 7.51 -19.72
N MET A 41 -17.50 8.49 -20.63
CA MET A 41 -17.10 9.89 -20.46
C MET A 41 -15.71 10.09 -19.82
N LYS A 42 -14.83 10.80 -20.54
CA LYS A 42 -13.65 11.39 -19.90
C LYS A 42 -14.15 12.18 -18.69
N ARG A 43 -13.75 11.78 -17.48
CA ARG A 43 -14.06 12.52 -16.26
C ARG A 43 -13.61 13.96 -16.51
N GLU A 44 -14.55 14.89 -16.43
CA GLU A 44 -14.25 16.31 -16.56
C GLU A 44 -13.17 16.67 -15.53
N ALA A 45 -12.29 17.61 -15.86
CA ALA A 45 -11.43 18.20 -14.85
C ALA A 45 -12.32 18.73 -13.71
N PRO A 46 -11.91 18.59 -12.43
CA PRO A 46 -12.65 19.19 -11.34
C PRO A 46 -12.87 20.67 -11.60
N LYS A 47 -14.09 21.14 -11.38
CA LYS A 47 -14.52 22.52 -11.69
C LYS A 47 -13.68 23.59 -11.01
N ASN A 48 -13.03 23.25 -9.91
CA ASN A 48 -12.18 24.11 -9.10
C ASN A 48 -10.69 23.72 -9.17
N GLY A 49 -10.31 22.77 -10.02
CA GLY A 49 -8.97 22.18 -9.97
C GLY A 49 -8.81 21.22 -8.79
N TYR A 50 -7.78 20.38 -8.84
CA TYR A 50 -7.51 19.37 -7.80
C TYR A 50 -6.75 19.92 -6.59
N PHE A 51 -5.96 20.97 -6.80
CA PHE A 51 -5.08 21.53 -5.80
C PHE A 51 -5.24 23.05 -5.81
N HIS A 52 -5.67 23.59 -4.69
CA HIS A 52 -5.60 25.01 -4.40
C HIS A 52 -4.42 25.21 -3.46
N PRO A 53 -3.22 25.57 -3.97
CA PRO A 53 -2.13 25.92 -3.08
C PRO A 53 -2.58 27.09 -2.21
N PRO A 54 -2.21 27.10 -0.92
CA PRO A 54 -2.30 28.32 -0.14
C PRO A 54 -1.47 29.42 -0.83
N ASP A 55 -1.91 30.66 -0.65
CA ASP A 55 -1.16 31.82 -1.11
C ASP A 55 0.25 31.81 -0.51
N LEU A 56 1.26 31.90 -1.38
CA LEU A 56 2.67 31.80 -0.98
C LEU A 56 3.04 32.95 -0.07
N ASP A 57 2.50 34.15 -0.32
CA ASP A 57 2.79 35.35 0.48
C ASP A 57 2.27 35.21 1.92
N GLN A 58 1.14 34.53 2.11
CA GLN A 58 0.62 34.19 3.45
C GLN A 58 1.51 33.17 4.15
N LEU A 59 2.09 32.23 3.41
CA LEU A 59 2.96 31.18 3.95
C LEU A 59 4.26 31.79 4.52
N PHE A 60 4.82 32.79 3.85
CA PHE A 60 6.04 33.47 4.31
C PHE A 60 5.78 34.53 5.38
N SER A 61 4.60 35.15 5.38
CA SER A 61 4.23 36.16 6.39
C SER A 61 4.05 35.60 7.80
N LEU A 62 3.70 34.32 7.94
CA LEU A 62 3.54 33.65 9.24
C LEU A 62 4.86 33.14 9.84
N VAL A 63 5.91 33.00 9.02
CA VAL A 63 7.15 32.31 9.40
C VAL A 63 8.33 33.28 9.51
N LEU A 64 8.28 34.44 8.87
CA LEU A 64 9.34 35.42 8.94
C LEU A 64 9.18 36.30 10.19
N PRO A 65 10.09 36.23 11.18
CA PRO A 65 10.12 37.22 12.23
C PRO A 65 10.36 38.58 11.57
N THR A 66 9.42 39.50 11.74
CA THR A 66 9.57 40.89 11.34
C THR A 66 10.66 41.52 12.19
N THR A 67 11.92 41.31 11.80
CA THR A 67 13.04 42.09 12.32
C THR A 67 12.90 43.50 11.75
N ALA A 68 12.14 44.33 12.46
CA ALA A 68 12.19 45.78 12.33
C ALA A 68 13.59 46.23 12.75
N PHE A 69 14.45 46.51 11.78
CA PHE A 69 15.69 47.25 12.03
C PHE A 69 15.30 48.72 12.27
N ASN A 70 15.55 49.21 13.49
CA ASN A 70 15.66 50.64 13.80
C ASN A 70 17.08 51.12 13.50
#